data_AF-A0AAV7HM42-F1
#
_entry.id   AF-A0AAV7HM42-F1
#
_cell.length_a   1.000
_cell.length_b   1.000
_cell.length_c   1.000
_cell.angle_alpha   90.00
_cell.angle_beta   90.00
_cell.angle_gamma   90.00
#
_symmetry.space_group_name_H-M   'P 1'
#
loop_
_entity.id
_entity.type
_entity.pdbx_description
1 polymer ?
#
loop_
_entity_poly.entity_id
_entity_poly.type
_entity_poly.pdbx_seq_one_letter_code
_entity_poly.pdbx_strand_id
1 'polypeptide(L)'
;MSSAAGSGLWKRRASSSFRSPPPSSSAGGPLRLDIDQPPRSQPVLQALSFVFVLAFAALQLLPATHFRHPADPARSWMPFASKPNTATLTKAKDPLMEQLSNAENHDVEIGRINVVTWMDCLDLRMLAVLANSTLSSSRLSDHVYFSLFVPESEDVKLSYYKLKVLFPDSNLDLFGQNEVKAKLRTAAPEWESLRLSINELASFIIPSTKPSITKFAFVSPGTIMKGRVEELFDFDLGPYAIAATEDCSRRLSDYVNIDILNAIRRTAAKTWISEKSYDKDSCVPDLSLFLVNVANLDKNFLESILWWNQVLDLKHERNNPLNIVIAVALYNKYYKLPDAWKLVDSRTASSKAKVLHYDGPPTMSCSNQKSQKEPSGFSDIWRQYLPPKSEVILAN
;
A
#
# COMPACT_ATOMS: atom_id res chain seq x y z
N MET A 1 46.39 -16.75 -56.79
CA MET A 1 46.64 -18.21 -56.77
C MET A 1 46.32 -18.70 -55.36
N SER A 2 45.36 -19.64 -55.26
CA SER A 2 44.94 -20.48 -54.12
C SER A 2 44.50 -19.79 -52.79
N SER A 3 43.20 -19.74 -52.44
CA SER A 3 42.29 -20.77 -51.84
C SER A 3 42.40 -20.84 -50.29
N ALA A 4 41.47 -20.25 -49.52
CA ALA A 4 40.22 -20.84 -48.95
C ALA A 4 40.50 -21.97 -47.90
N ALA A 5 40.25 -21.78 -46.59
CA ALA A 5 38.99 -21.74 -45.81
C ALA A 5 38.69 -23.08 -45.08
N GLY A 6 38.23 -23.01 -43.82
CA GLY A 6 37.33 -24.01 -43.23
C GLY A 6 37.76 -24.78 -41.96
N SER A 7 37.23 -24.34 -40.81
CA SER A 7 36.56 -25.08 -39.70
C SER A 7 36.95 -26.51 -39.27
N GLY A 8 36.89 -26.77 -37.95
CA GLY A 8 36.46 -28.08 -37.43
C GLY A 8 36.89 -28.44 -36.00
N LEU A 9 35.89 -28.70 -35.13
CA LEU A 9 35.98 -29.18 -33.74
C LEU A 9 36.71 -30.55 -33.57
N TRP A 10 37.04 -30.95 -32.33
CA TRP A 10 36.48 -32.12 -31.59
C TRP A 10 37.39 -32.64 -30.44
N LYS A 11 36.69 -33.13 -29.41
CA LYS A 11 37.12 -33.77 -28.13
C LYS A 11 38.13 -34.93 -28.28
N ARG A 12 38.95 -35.15 -27.24
CA ARG A 12 39.64 -36.44 -26.99
C ARG A 12 39.04 -37.20 -25.80
N ARG A 13 39.16 -38.54 -25.89
CA ARG A 13 38.77 -39.55 -24.89
C ARG A 13 39.97 -40.51 -24.66
N ALA A 14 39.98 -41.11 -23.46
CA ALA A 14 40.49 -42.45 -23.07
C ALA A 14 41.99 -42.69 -22.72
N SER A 15 42.21 -43.27 -21.52
CA SER A 15 42.85 -44.59 -21.19
C SER A 15 43.09 -44.63 -19.65
N SER A 16 42.76 -45.63 -18.81
CA SER A 16 42.90 -47.10 -18.71
C SER A 16 44.28 -47.62 -18.27
N SER A 17 44.38 -48.19 -17.05
CA SER A 17 45.47 -49.04 -16.53
C SER A 17 45.06 -49.57 -15.13
N PHE A 18 45.30 -50.80 -14.64
CA PHE A 18 45.67 -52.14 -15.12
C PHE A 18 45.33 -53.12 -13.97
N ARG A 19 45.11 -54.42 -14.26
CA ARG A 19 44.80 -55.50 -13.29
C ARG A 19 45.73 -56.70 -13.58
N SER A 20 46.05 -57.50 -12.53
CA SER A 20 46.35 -58.98 -12.49
C SER A 20 47.55 -59.33 -11.57
N PRO A 21 47.77 -60.58 -11.09
CA PRO A 21 46.91 -61.79 -10.93
C PRO A 21 47.06 -62.51 -9.53
N PRO A 22 46.39 -63.67 -9.27
CA PRO A 22 46.34 -64.36 -7.97
C PRO A 22 47.16 -65.69 -7.91
N PRO A 23 47.17 -66.42 -6.77
CA PRO A 23 47.41 -67.87 -6.79
C PRO A 23 46.31 -68.73 -6.13
N SER A 24 46.19 -69.95 -6.68
CA SER A 24 45.44 -71.16 -6.27
C SER A 24 46.02 -71.81 -4.99
N SER A 25 45.48 -72.80 -4.26
CA SER A 25 44.42 -73.83 -4.39
C SER A 25 44.28 -74.54 -3.03
N SER A 26 43.16 -75.25 -2.82
CA SER A 26 42.98 -76.48 -1.99
C SER A 26 42.26 -76.40 -0.63
N ALA A 27 41.31 -77.33 -0.50
CA ALA A 27 40.82 -78.02 0.70
C ALA A 27 39.86 -77.31 1.68
N GLY A 28 38.65 -77.87 1.82
CA GLY A 28 37.86 -77.85 3.07
C GLY A 28 36.37 -77.53 2.89
N GLY A 29 35.50 -78.39 3.42
CA GLY A 29 34.02 -78.28 3.32
C GLY A 29 33.40 -77.07 4.03
N PRO A 30 32.05 -76.98 4.08
CA PRO A 30 31.35 -75.74 4.38
C PRO A 30 31.42 -75.40 5.88
N LEU A 31 32.11 -74.31 6.22
CA LEU A 31 32.02 -73.70 7.54
C LEU A 31 30.78 -72.80 7.59
N ARG A 32 29.69 -73.34 8.16
CA ARG A 32 28.62 -72.51 8.74
C ARG A 32 29.22 -71.77 9.93
N LEU A 33 29.31 -70.44 9.82
CA LEU A 33 29.44 -69.57 10.98
C LEU A 33 28.10 -68.89 11.17
N ASP A 34 27.46 -69.24 12.29
CA ASP A 34 26.27 -68.60 12.84
C ASP A 34 26.47 -67.09 12.88
N ILE A 35 25.77 -66.40 11.98
CA ILE A 35 25.49 -64.97 12.13
C ILE A 35 24.15 -64.92 12.87
N ASP A 36 24.19 -64.47 14.12
CA ASP A 36 23.00 -64.11 14.88
C ASP A 36 22.05 -63.29 13.99
N GLN A 37 20.82 -63.75 13.86
CA GLN A 37 19.79 -63.01 13.14
C GLN A 37 19.59 -61.67 13.87
N PRO A 38 19.68 -60.51 13.19
CA PRO A 38 19.49 -59.22 13.85
C PRO A 38 18.10 -59.22 14.53
N PRO A 39 17.97 -58.68 15.75
CA PRO A 39 16.73 -58.77 16.51
C PRO A 39 15.57 -58.28 15.65
N ARG A 40 14.60 -59.17 15.40
CA ARG A 40 13.38 -58.84 14.65
C ARG A 40 12.74 -57.66 15.35
N SER A 41 12.72 -56.50 14.67
CA SER A 41 12.02 -55.31 15.13
C SER A 41 10.58 -55.70 15.48
N GLN A 42 10.23 -55.65 16.76
CA GLN A 42 8.89 -56.03 17.17
C GLN A 42 7.90 -55.03 16.53
N PRO A 43 6.87 -55.51 15.80
CA PRO A 43 5.96 -54.64 15.07
C PRO A 43 5.24 -53.63 15.99
N VAL A 44 5.09 -53.97 17.26
CA VAL A 44 4.53 -53.10 18.30
C VAL A 44 5.41 -51.88 18.57
N LEU A 45 6.74 -52.04 18.63
CA LEU A 45 7.66 -50.93 18.84
C LEU A 45 7.71 -49.99 17.62
N GLN A 46 7.58 -50.53 16.41
CA GLN A 46 7.46 -49.74 15.19
C GLN A 46 6.14 -48.94 15.17
N ALA A 47 5.02 -49.58 15.51
CA ALA A 47 3.74 -48.89 15.62
C ALA A 47 3.78 -47.77 16.67
N LEU A 48 4.38 -48.00 17.84
CA LEU A 48 4.58 -46.98 18.87
C LEU A 48 5.42 -45.81 18.37
N SER A 49 6.55 -46.08 17.70
CA SER A 49 7.38 -45.01 17.13
C SER A 49 6.61 -44.18 16.09
N PHE A 50 5.77 -44.80 15.27
CA PHE A 50 4.95 -44.10 14.29
C PHE A 50 3.88 -43.21 14.96
N VAL A 51 3.24 -43.72 16.03
CA VAL A 51 2.30 -42.94 16.84
C VAL A 51 3.01 -41.76 17.52
N PHE A 52 4.23 -41.94 18.04
CA PHE A 52 5.01 -40.85 18.61
C PHE A 52 5.37 -39.79 17.58
N VAL A 53 5.78 -40.19 16.37
CA VAL A 53 6.09 -39.24 15.28
C VAL A 53 4.84 -38.45 14.88
N LEU A 54 3.68 -39.11 14.76
CA LEU A 54 2.42 -38.43 14.47
C LEU A 54 1.99 -37.50 15.60
N ALA A 55 2.20 -37.88 16.86
CA ALA A 55 1.92 -37.04 18.01
C ALA A 55 2.83 -35.79 18.03
N PHE A 56 4.13 -35.94 17.75
CA PHE A 56 5.06 -34.81 17.65
C PHE A 56 4.75 -33.90 16.45
N ALA A 57 4.33 -34.47 15.32
CA ALA A 57 3.87 -33.69 14.17
C ALA A 57 2.58 -32.91 14.50
N ALA A 58 1.65 -33.52 15.23
CA ALA A 58 0.42 -32.86 15.69
C ALA A 58 0.71 -31.76 16.73
N LEU A 59 1.73 -31.94 17.59
CA LEU A 59 2.18 -30.91 18.53
C LEU A 59 2.74 -29.66 17.81
N GLN A 60 3.27 -29.79 16.59
CA GLN A 60 3.69 -28.64 15.77
C GLN A 60 2.51 -27.85 15.16
N LEU A 61 1.29 -28.41 15.19
CA LEU A 61 0.08 -27.72 14.74
C LEU A 61 -0.59 -26.91 15.86
N LEU A 62 -0.11 -27.01 17.10
CA LEU A 62 -0.56 -26.15 18.18
C LEU A 62 0.09 -24.76 18.02
N PRO A 63 -0.67 -23.67 18.15
CA PRO A 63 -0.12 -22.33 18.09
C PRO A 63 0.89 -22.15 19.22
N ALA A 64 2.06 -21.58 18.89
CA ALA A 64 3.09 -21.29 19.88
C ALA A 64 2.50 -20.38 20.97
N THR A 65 2.62 -20.79 22.23
CA THR A 65 2.10 -20.04 23.39
C THR A 65 3.15 -19.15 24.02
N HIS A 66 4.43 -19.36 23.69
CA HIS A 66 5.57 -18.61 24.21
C HIS A 66 6.62 -18.35 23.12
N PHE A 67 7.34 -17.24 23.22
CA PHE A 67 8.51 -16.94 22.39
C PHE A 67 9.74 -16.64 23.25
N ARG A 68 10.92 -16.66 22.63
CA ARG A 68 12.18 -16.27 23.25
C ARG A 68 12.70 -15.02 22.59
N HIS A 69 13.10 -14.03 23.40
CA HIS A 69 13.67 -12.81 22.87
C HIS A 69 15.16 -13.04 22.52
N PRO A 70 15.63 -12.67 21.31
CA PRO A 70 17.00 -12.93 20.87
C PRO A 70 18.07 -12.28 21.76
N ALA A 71 17.71 -11.18 22.42
CA ALA A 71 18.62 -10.42 23.28
C ALA A 71 18.57 -10.80 24.77
N ASP A 72 17.79 -11.82 25.18
CA ASP A 72 17.74 -12.26 26.58
C ASP A 72 18.83 -13.34 26.87
N PRO A 73 19.90 -13.01 27.63
CA PRO A 73 20.96 -13.95 27.95
C PRO A 73 20.49 -15.06 28.91
N ALA A 74 19.40 -14.85 29.66
CA ALA A 74 18.86 -15.85 30.59
C ALA A 74 17.93 -16.88 29.90
N ARG A 75 17.62 -16.70 28.61
CA ARG A 75 16.80 -17.60 27.78
C ARG A 75 15.45 -17.96 28.44
N SER A 76 14.79 -16.98 29.04
CA SER A 76 13.48 -17.15 29.64
C SER A 76 12.39 -17.29 28.57
N TRP A 77 11.35 -18.08 28.86
CA TRP A 77 10.19 -18.22 27.98
C TRP A 77 9.17 -17.14 28.30
N MET A 78 8.79 -16.32 27.31
CA MET A 78 7.79 -15.27 27.47
C MET A 78 6.47 -15.65 26.78
N PRO A 79 5.31 -15.59 27.45
CA PRO A 79 4.03 -15.94 26.84
C PRO A 79 3.62 -14.89 25.79
N PHE A 80 2.90 -15.31 24.75
CA PHE A 80 2.19 -14.37 23.88
C PHE A 80 1.00 -13.80 24.65
N ALA A 81 0.84 -12.47 24.64
CA ALA A 81 -0.19 -11.78 25.40
C ALA A 81 -1.60 -12.30 25.06
N SER A 82 -2.24 -12.97 26.01
CA SER A 82 -3.66 -13.31 25.94
C SER A 82 -4.49 -12.08 26.30
N LYS A 83 -5.46 -11.73 25.45
CA LYS A 83 -6.39 -10.60 25.64
C LYS A 83 -6.92 -10.55 27.08
N PRO A 84 -6.85 -9.40 27.78
CA PRO A 84 -7.46 -9.29 29.09
C PRO A 84 -8.98 -9.13 28.92
N ASN A 85 -9.72 -10.19 29.25
CA ASN A 85 -11.11 -10.04 29.69
C ASN A 85 -11.08 -9.43 31.09
N THR A 86 -11.22 -8.11 31.23
CA THR A 86 -11.39 -7.46 32.52
C THR A 86 -12.86 -7.19 32.80
N ALA A 87 -13.47 -8.14 33.52
CA ALA A 87 -14.60 -7.87 34.38
C ALA A 87 -14.20 -6.91 35.51
N THR A 88 -15.09 -5.96 35.78
CA THR A 88 -15.34 -5.24 37.04
C THR A 88 -14.40 -5.53 38.22
N LEU A 89 -13.69 -4.50 38.71
CA LEU A 89 -13.64 -4.22 40.14
C LEU A 89 -13.35 -2.74 40.43
N THR A 90 -14.06 -2.25 41.43
CA THR A 90 -14.27 -0.87 41.84
C THR A 90 -13.16 -0.23 42.70
N LYS A 91 -13.03 1.09 42.55
CA LYS A 91 -12.70 2.13 43.56
C LYS A 91 -11.34 2.07 44.28
N ALA A 92 -10.52 3.09 44.02
CA ALA A 92 -10.23 4.15 44.99
C ALA A 92 -9.75 5.42 44.24
N LYS A 93 -10.40 6.55 44.52
CA LYS A 93 -10.11 7.88 43.95
C LYS A 93 -8.94 8.49 44.72
N ASP A 94 -7.92 8.93 43.99
CA ASP A 94 -6.90 9.85 44.51
C ASP A 94 -6.74 11.03 43.54
N PRO A 95 -7.17 12.26 43.89
CA PRO A 95 -7.34 13.36 42.94
C PRO A 95 -6.03 14.08 42.53
N LEU A 96 -4.87 13.60 42.97
CA LEU A 96 -3.57 14.18 42.61
C LEU A 96 -2.85 13.42 41.48
N MET A 97 -3.27 12.18 41.17
CA MET A 97 -2.65 11.37 40.12
C MET A 97 -3.33 11.52 38.75
N GLU A 98 -4.51 12.13 38.71
CA GLU A 98 -5.33 12.35 37.50
C GLU A 98 -4.78 13.46 36.57
N GLN A 99 -3.89 14.33 37.06
CA GLN A 99 -3.25 15.36 36.23
C GLN A 99 -1.94 14.89 35.57
N LEU A 100 -1.27 13.87 36.13
CA LEU A 100 -0.05 13.30 35.54
C LEU A 100 -0.37 12.10 34.63
N SER A 101 -1.47 11.39 34.86
CA SER A 101 -1.90 10.27 34.01
C SER A 101 -2.57 10.68 32.71
N ASN A 102 -3.06 11.92 32.57
CA ASN A 102 -3.71 12.39 31.34
C ASN A 102 -2.71 12.73 30.21
N ALA A 103 -1.40 12.70 30.49
CA ALA A 103 -0.37 12.87 29.47
C ALA A 103 0.31 11.54 29.05
N GLU A 104 0.13 10.46 29.81
CA GLU A 104 0.79 9.16 29.57
C GLU A 104 -0.18 8.00 29.25
N ASN A 105 -1.50 8.17 29.46
CA ASN A 105 -2.51 7.16 29.06
C ASN A 105 -3.15 7.44 27.68
N HIS A 106 -2.37 7.98 26.75
CA HIS A 106 -2.65 7.86 25.32
C HIS A 106 -1.80 6.73 24.68
N ASP A 107 -1.58 5.63 25.41
CA ASP A 107 -1.35 4.32 24.78
C ASP A 107 -2.71 3.79 24.26
N VAL A 108 -3.30 4.58 23.36
CA VAL A 108 -4.22 4.06 22.35
C VAL A 108 -3.39 3.02 21.60
N GLU A 109 -3.89 1.79 21.39
CA GLU A 109 -3.29 0.89 20.39
C GLU A 109 -3.05 1.73 19.13
N ILE A 110 -1.80 2.14 18.88
CA ILE A 110 -1.52 3.12 17.85
C ILE A 110 -1.80 2.40 16.53
N GLY A 111 -2.99 2.66 16.00
CA GLY A 111 -3.49 2.03 14.81
C GLY A 111 -2.54 2.30 13.65
N ARG A 112 -2.38 1.30 12.78
CA ARG A 112 -1.61 1.42 11.54
C ARG A 112 -2.09 2.62 10.70
N ILE A 113 -1.22 3.60 10.47
CA ILE A 113 -1.52 4.78 9.63
C ILE A 113 -1.15 4.43 8.19
N ASN A 114 -2.16 4.11 7.36
CA ASN A 114 -1.93 3.72 5.98
C ASN A 114 -1.94 4.95 5.05
N VAL A 115 -0.82 5.21 4.39
CA VAL A 115 -0.68 6.21 3.34
C VAL A 115 -0.62 5.48 1.99
N VAL A 116 -1.57 5.78 1.11
CA VAL A 116 -1.71 5.12 -0.19
C VAL A 116 -1.47 6.14 -1.29
N THR A 117 -0.66 5.77 -2.27
CA THR A 117 -0.34 6.64 -3.42
C THR A 117 -0.43 5.86 -4.72
N TRP A 118 -0.90 6.53 -5.77
CA TRP A 118 -0.94 6.00 -7.12
C TRP A 118 -0.15 6.89 -8.07
N MET A 119 0.73 6.30 -8.90
CA MET A 119 1.55 7.02 -9.87
C MET A 119 1.34 6.54 -11.30
N ASP A 120 1.16 7.45 -12.23
CA ASP A 120 0.99 7.08 -13.64
C ASP A 120 2.33 6.87 -14.35
N CYS A 121 3.34 7.56 -13.86
CA CYS A 121 4.72 7.55 -14.31
C CYS A 121 5.60 7.39 -13.08
N LEU A 122 6.69 6.63 -13.18
CA LEU A 122 7.55 6.39 -12.03
C LEU A 122 8.51 7.56 -11.83
N ASP A 123 8.34 8.27 -10.72
CA ASP A 123 9.25 9.32 -10.25
C ASP A 123 9.64 9.03 -8.80
N LEU A 124 10.78 8.36 -8.61
CA LEU A 124 11.27 7.98 -7.28
C LEU A 124 11.60 9.20 -6.40
N ARG A 125 11.91 10.35 -7.02
CA ARG A 125 12.19 11.59 -6.28
C ARG A 125 10.92 12.12 -5.62
N MET A 126 9.80 12.15 -6.34
CA MET A 126 8.51 12.55 -5.77
C MET A 126 8.10 11.62 -4.62
N LEU A 127 8.25 10.30 -4.81
CA LEU A 127 7.95 9.32 -3.75
C LEU A 127 8.84 9.49 -2.53
N ALA A 128 10.14 9.71 -2.73
CA ALA A 128 11.08 9.91 -1.64
C ALA A 128 10.77 11.18 -0.85
N VAL A 129 10.41 12.28 -1.53
CA VAL A 129 10.00 13.52 -0.88
C VAL A 129 8.69 13.35 -0.12
N LEU A 130 7.68 12.70 -0.72
CA LEU A 130 6.42 12.41 -0.04
C LEU A 130 6.65 11.57 1.22
N ALA A 131 7.40 10.47 1.10
CA ALA A 131 7.69 9.58 2.22
C ALA A 131 8.44 10.31 3.33
N ASN A 132 9.53 11.01 3.01
CA ASN A 132 10.36 11.66 4.02
C ASN A 132 9.66 12.89 4.63
N SER A 133 8.93 13.69 3.86
CA SER A 133 8.15 14.81 4.41
C SER A 133 7.08 14.33 5.37
N THR A 134 6.40 13.22 5.04
CA THR A 134 5.42 12.59 5.93
C THR A 134 6.06 12.03 7.20
N LEU A 135 7.16 11.28 7.07
CA LEU A 135 7.87 10.68 8.22
C LEU A 135 8.48 11.75 9.13
N SER A 136 9.15 12.76 8.57
CA SER A 136 9.78 13.83 9.34
C SER A 136 8.79 14.75 10.05
N SER A 137 7.56 14.87 9.52
CA SER A 137 6.49 15.65 10.14
C SER A 137 5.72 14.84 11.19
N SER A 138 5.79 13.51 11.15
CA SER A 138 5.06 12.58 12.03
C SER A 138 5.76 12.42 13.38
N ARG A 139 4.97 12.28 14.45
CA ARG A 139 5.49 11.83 15.77
C ARG A 139 5.52 10.31 15.89
N LEU A 140 4.73 9.62 15.08
CA LEU A 140 4.51 8.18 15.11
C LEU A 140 5.03 7.57 13.82
N SER A 141 6.23 7.99 13.38
CA SER A 141 6.85 7.57 12.11
C SER A 141 6.87 6.06 11.92
N ASP A 142 7.07 5.32 13.02
CA ASP A 142 7.15 3.86 13.03
C ASP A 142 5.79 3.18 12.78
N HIS A 143 4.69 3.93 12.89
CA HIS A 143 3.32 3.48 12.64
C HIS A 143 2.77 3.97 11.30
N VAL A 144 3.57 4.70 10.51
CA VAL A 144 3.21 5.16 9.16
C VAL A 144 3.63 4.11 8.13
N TYR A 145 2.67 3.60 7.38
CA TYR A 145 2.86 2.57 6.37
C TYR A 145 2.51 3.10 4.99
N PHE A 146 3.47 3.07 4.06
CA PHE A 146 3.28 3.52 2.69
C PHE A 146 2.97 2.35 1.78
N SER A 147 1.86 2.44 1.06
CA SER A 147 1.50 1.54 -0.04
C SER A 147 1.56 2.31 -1.36
N LEU A 148 2.68 2.18 -2.08
CA LEU A 148 2.99 2.97 -3.26
C LEU A 148 2.73 2.15 -4.54
N PHE A 149 1.71 2.53 -5.32
CA PHE A 149 1.34 1.88 -6.56
C PHE A 149 2.02 2.54 -7.76
N VAL A 150 2.99 1.86 -8.36
CA VAL A 150 3.84 2.37 -9.44
C VAL A 150 3.52 1.71 -10.79
N PRO A 151 3.74 2.40 -11.93
CA PRO A 151 3.43 1.85 -13.24
C PRO A 151 4.34 0.66 -13.57
N GLU A 152 3.83 -0.23 -14.40
CA GLU A 152 4.54 -1.44 -14.82
C GLU A 152 5.42 -1.16 -16.02
N SER A 153 6.57 -0.55 -15.78
CA SER A 153 7.57 -0.32 -16.84
C SER A 153 9.01 -0.37 -16.37
N GLU A 154 9.25 -0.67 -15.10
CA GLU A 154 10.59 -0.78 -14.49
C GLU A 154 10.64 -1.94 -13.51
N ASP A 155 11.84 -2.38 -13.13
CA ASP A 155 12.03 -3.37 -12.07
C ASP A 155 11.56 -2.77 -10.74
N VAL A 156 10.27 -2.98 -10.40
CA VAL A 156 9.63 -2.53 -9.15
C VAL A 156 10.49 -2.87 -7.94
N LYS A 157 11.22 -3.99 -8.01
CA LYS A 157 12.15 -4.44 -6.97
C LYS A 157 13.37 -3.54 -6.86
N LEU A 158 13.96 -3.12 -7.98
CA LEU A 158 15.07 -2.16 -8.00
C LEU A 158 14.63 -0.82 -7.42
N SER A 159 13.46 -0.32 -7.83
CA SER A 159 12.86 0.92 -7.31
C SER A 159 12.61 0.85 -5.81
N TYR A 160 12.10 -0.28 -5.33
CA TYR A 160 11.94 -0.56 -3.90
C TYR A 160 13.28 -0.51 -3.16
N TYR A 161 14.33 -1.14 -3.71
CA TYR A 161 15.65 -1.11 -3.08
C TYR A 161 16.26 0.29 -3.07
N LYS A 162 16.12 1.08 -4.14
CA LYS A 162 16.56 2.48 -4.18
C LYS A 162 15.92 3.30 -3.05
N LEU A 163 14.62 3.14 -2.82
CA LEU A 163 13.91 3.81 -1.73
C LEU A 163 14.33 3.29 -0.35
N LYS A 164 14.49 1.97 -0.19
CA LYS A 164 14.96 1.37 1.08
C LYS A 164 16.40 1.73 1.44
N VAL A 165 17.26 2.01 0.47
CA VAL A 165 18.61 2.55 0.74
C VAL A 165 18.52 3.93 1.40
N LEU A 166 17.56 4.76 1.00
CA LEU A 166 17.35 6.08 1.60
C LEU A 166 16.59 6.00 2.92
N PHE A 167 15.64 5.07 3.04
CA PHE A 167 14.72 4.94 4.16
C PHE A 167 14.67 3.49 4.68
N PRO A 168 15.76 2.97 5.28
CA PRO A 168 15.87 1.55 5.63
C PRO A 168 14.80 1.10 6.62
N ASP A 169 14.54 1.91 7.64
CA ASP A 169 13.63 1.59 8.75
C ASP A 169 12.17 1.96 8.46
N SER A 170 11.88 2.57 7.30
CA SER A 170 10.52 3.00 6.95
C SER A 170 9.63 1.82 6.58
N ASN A 171 8.34 1.85 6.94
CA ASN A 171 7.38 0.83 6.51
C ASN A 171 6.82 1.15 5.11
N LEU A 172 7.68 1.10 4.10
CA LEU A 172 7.34 1.42 2.73
C LEU A 172 7.31 0.16 1.85
N ASP A 173 6.19 -0.06 1.18
CA ASP A 173 5.96 -1.14 0.22
C ASP A 173 5.63 -0.57 -1.17
N LEU A 174 6.21 -1.19 -2.21
CA LEU A 174 5.91 -0.86 -3.61
C LEU A 174 5.10 -1.98 -4.25
N PHE A 175 4.03 -1.59 -4.95
CA PHE A 175 3.13 -2.50 -5.65
C PHE A 175 3.02 -2.12 -7.13
N GLY A 176 2.98 -3.14 -7.98
CA GLY A 176 2.55 -2.99 -9.37
C GLY A 176 1.05 -2.72 -9.45
N GLN A 177 0.61 -2.15 -10.57
CA GLN A 177 -0.78 -1.72 -10.75
C GLN A 177 -1.69 -2.78 -11.39
N ASN A 178 -1.16 -3.90 -11.89
CA ASN A 178 -1.96 -4.87 -12.64
C ASN A 178 -3.17 -5.40 -11.88
N GLU A 179 -3.02 -5.74 -10.60
CA GLU A 179 -4.12 -6.32 -9.84
C GLU A 179 -5.27 -5.32 -9.69
N VAL A 180 -4.94 -4.06 -9.35
CA VAL A 180 -5.93 -2.98 -9.23
C VAL A 180 -6.58 -2.68 -10.59
N LYS A 181 -5.77 -2.58 -11.66
CA LYS A 181 -6.27 -2.37 -13.02
C LYS A 181 -7.18 -3.51 -13.48
N ALA A 182 -6.83 -4.75 -13.17
CA ALA A 182 -7.63 -5.92 -13.49
C ALA A 182 -8.98 -5.91 -12.76
N LYS A 183 -8.99 -5.64 -11.45
CA LYS A 183 -10.25 -5.51 -10.69
C LYS A 183 -11.11 -4.36 -11.18
N LEU A 184 -10.50 -3.22 -11.51
CA LEU A 184 -11.19 -2.08 -12.09
C LEU A 184 -11.86 -2.47 -13.42
N ARG A 185 -11.14 -3.15 -14.32
CA ARG A 185 -11.69 -3.66 -15.60
C ARG A 185 -12.86 -4.63 -15.40
N THR A 186 -12.79 -5.50 -14.39
CA THR A 186 -13.89 -6.43 -14.08
C THR A 186 -15.10 -5.71 -13.49
N ALA A 187 -14.87 -4.74 -12.60
CA ALA A 187 -15.95 -3.99 -11.94
C ALA A 187 -16.68 -3.05 -12.90
N ALA A 188 -15.98 -2.47 -13.89
CA ALA A 188 -16.64 -1.85 -15.03
C ALA A 188 -15.84 -1.95 -16.33
N PRO A 189 -16.25 -2.85 -17.24
CA PRO A 189 -15.60 -3.00 -18.54
C PRO A 189 -15.78 -1.77 -19.44
N GLU A 190 -16.81 -0.96 -19.20
CA GLU A 190 -17.04 0.30 -19.92
C GLU A 190 -16.01 1.39 -19.59
N TRP A 191 -15.24 1.26 -18.50
CA TRP A 191 -14.26 2.29 -18.12
C TRP A 191 -13.07 2.40 -19.06
N GLU A 192 -12.66 1.29 -19.68
CA GLU A 192 -11.55 1.26 -20.64
C GLU A 192 -11.93 1.95 -21.96
N SER A 193 -13.21 1.89 -22.36
CA SER A 193 -13.75 2.58 -23.54
C SER A 193 -14.04 4.06 -23.27
N LEU A 194 -14.38 4.42 -22.03
CA LEU A 194 -14.68 5.79 -21.63
C LEU A 194 -13.44 6.68 -21.39
N ARG A 195 -12.21 6.14 -21.54
CA ARG A 195 -10.94 6.83 -21.23
C ARG A 195 -10.98 7.55 -19.87
N LEU A 196 -11.73 6.99 -18.92
CA LEU A 196 -11.76 7.52 -17.57
C LEU A 196 -10.35 7.40 -16.99
N SER A 197 -9.91 8.42 -16.27
CA SER A 197 -8.63 8.38 -15.58
C SER A 197 -8.71 7.29 -14.52
N ILE A 198 -8.21 6.09 -14.85
CA ILE A 198 -8.04 4.94 -13.94
C ILE A 198 -7.44 5.40 -12.61
N ASN A 199 -6.64 6.45 -12.65
CA ASN A 199 -5.86 7.02 -11.58
C ASN A 199 -6.75 7.64 -10.49
N GLU A 200 -7.89 8.23 -10.87
CA GLU A 200 -8.83 8.85 -9.93
C GLU A 200 -9.73 7.81 -9.23
N LEU A 201 -9.95 6.66 -9.87
CA LEU A 201 -10.76 5.56 -9.30
C LEU A 201 -9.95 4.50 -8.57
N ALA A 202 -8.64 4.41 -8.84
CA ALA A 202 -7.77 3.40 -8.26
C ALA A 202 -7.86 3.39 -6.73
N SER A 203 -7.88 4.57 -6.12
CA SER A 203 -8.05 4.79 -4.68
C SER A 203 -9.25 4.03 -4.09
N PHE A 204 -10.38 3.97 -4.80
CA PHE A 204 -11.60 3.32 -4.32
C PHE A 204 -11.63 1.80 -4.59
N ILE A 205 -10.78 1.29 -5.49
CA ILE A 205 -10.62 -0.16 -5.74
C ILE A 205 -9.55 -0.79 -4.85
N ILE A 206 -8.52 -0.04 -4.44
CA ILE A 206 -7.40 -0.56 -3.63
C ILE A 206 -7.87 -1.36 -2.38
N PRO A 207 -8.90 -0.96 -1.62
CA PRO A 207 -9.38 -1.76 -0.50
C PRO A 207 -9.84 -3.17 -0.89
N SER A 208 -10.33 -3.34 -2.12
CA SER A 208 -10.72 -4.66 -2.63
C SER A 208 -9.53 -5.55 -2.94
N THR A 209 -8.37 -5.00 -3.32
CA THR A 209 -7.11 -5.76 -3.54
C THR A 209 -6.32 -5.95 -2.24
N LYS A 210 -6.47 -5.03 -1.28
CA LYS A 210 -5.81 -5.06 0.02
C LYS A 210 -6.83 -4.93 1.17
N PRO A 211 -7.56 -6.02 1.52
CA PRO A 211 -8.61 -5.97 2.55
C PRO A 211 -8.12 -5.60 3.95
N SER A 212 -6.82 -5.71 4.22
CA SER A 212 -6.20 -5.28 5.48
C SER A 212 -6.18 -3.75 5.65
N ILE A 213 -6.37 -2.99 4.58
CA ILE A 213 -6.42 -1.54 4.60
C ILE A 213 -7.88 -1.11 4.83
N THR A 214 -8.25 -0.90 6.10
CA THR A 214 -9.61 -0.52 6.50
C THR A 214 -9.82 0.99 6.60
N LYS A 215 -8.76 1.75 6.94
CA LYS A 215 -8.70 3.21 6.95
C LYS A 215 -7.37 3.65 6.36
N PHE A 216 -7.38 4.59 5.42
CA PHE A 216 -6.17 5.09 4.77
C PHE A 216 -6.33 6.53 4.27
N ALA A 217 -5.21 7.25 4.20
CA ALA A 217 -5.11 8.52 3.50
C ALA A 217 -4.60 8.25 2.08
N PHE A 218 -5.37 8.62 1.07
CA PHE A 218 -4.88 8.70 -0.29
C PHE A 218 -4.14 10.02 -0.48
N VAL A 219 -2.91 9.95 -0.97
CA VAL A 219 -2.05 11.11 -1.20
C VAL A 219 -1.50 11.06 -2.61
N SER A 220 -1.77 12.11 -3.38
CA SER A 220 -1.19 12.32 -4.70
C SER A 220 0.35 12.35 -4.61
N PRO A 221 1.09 11.73 -5.54
CA PRO A 221 2.55 11.60 -5.44
C PRO A 221 3.30 12.94 -5.44
N GLY A 222 2.73 13.98 -6.04
CA GLY A 222 3.31 15.33 -6.09
C GLY A 222 3.04 16.17 -4.84
N THR A 223 3.10 15.56 -3.65
CA THR A 223 2.71 16.20 -2.39
C THR A 223 3.86 16.20 -1.38
N ILE A 224 4.04 17.34 -0.71
CA ILE A 224 4.90 17.48 0.48
C ILE A 224 3.99 17.58 1.70
N MET A 225 4.17 16.66 2.65
CA MET A 225 3.41 16.63 3.90
C MET A 225 4.15 17.41 4.98
N LYS A 226 3.53 18.49 5.50
CA LYS A 226 4.03 19.27 6.64
C LYS A 226 3.23 19.03 7.92
N GLY A 227 1.96 18.65 7.77
CA GLY A 227 1.11 18.26 8.89
C GLY A 227 1.50 16.89 9.42
N ARG A 228 1.23 16.67 10.71
CA ARG A 228 1.26 15.33 11.30
C ARG A 228 0.16 14.48 10.68
N VAL A 229 0.53 13.39 10.01
CA VAL A 229 -0.47 12.50 9.37
C VAL A 229 -1.41 11.88 10.41
N GLU A 230 -0.94 11.68 11.65
CA GLU A 230 -1.76 11.29 12.80
C GLU A 230 -3.00 12.19 12.97
N GLU A 231 -2.84 13.51 12.86
CA GLU A 231 -3.94 14.46 13.02
C GLU A 231 -5.01 14.33 11.92
N LEU A 232 -4.62 13.85 10.73
CA LEU A 232 -5.57 13.55 9.67
C LEU A 232 -6.42 12.32 10.05
N PHE A 233 -5.82 11.35 10.74
CA PHE A 233 -6.51 10.13 11.17
C PHE A 233 -7.36 10.33 12.43
N ASP A 234 -7.06 11.35 13.23
CA ASP A 234 -7.80 11.74 14.44
C ASP A 234 -9.18 12.34 14.15
N PHE A 235 -9.46 12.75 12.91
CA PHE A 235 -10.81 13.20 12.55
C PHE A 235 -11.81 12.05 12.67
N ASP A 236 -12.88 12.28 13.43
CA ASP A 236 -14.06 11.43 13.45
C ASP A 236 -14.92 11.73 12.21
N LEU A 237 -14.91 10.78 11.27
CA LEU A 237 -15.70 10.88 10.04
C LEU A 237 -17.20 10.61 10.31
N GLY A 238 -17.57 10.11 11.49
CA GLY A 238 -18.93 9.69 11.80
C GLY A 238 -19.50 8.75 10.73
N PRO A 239 -20.62 9.12 10.05
CA PRO A 239 -21.21 8.30 9.00
C PRO A 239 -20.50 8.41 7.65
N TYR A 240 -19.56 9.33 7.47
CA TYR A 240 -18.93 9.58 6.18
C TYR A 240 -17.87 8.53 5.87
N ALA A 241 -17.82 8.12 4.60
CA ALA A 241 -16.79 7.24 4.08
C ALA A 241 -15.50 7.97 3.73
N ILE A 242 -15.63 9.22 3.30
CA ILE A 242 -14.54 10.02 2.73
C ILE A 242 -14.47 11.34 3.48
N ALA A 243 -13.24 11.80 3.75
CA ALA A 243 -12.97 13.16 4.19
C ALA A 243 -12.01 13.83 3.22
N ALA A 244 -12.38 14.99 2.69
CA ALA A 244 -11.60 15.73 1.69
C ALA A 244 -11.73 17.23 1.92
N THR A 245 -10.75 18.01 1.44
CA THR A 245 -10.86 19.48 1.40
C THR A 245 -11.65 19.94 0.19
N GLU A 246 -12.11 21.19 0.19
CA GLU A 246 -12.83 21.79 -0.94
C GLU A 246 -11.92 22.69 -1.78
N ASP A 247 -11.98 22.53 -3.11
CA ASP A 247 -11.42 23.49 -4.05
C ASP A 247 -12.51 24.42 -4.60
N CYS A 248 -12.72 25.54 -3.91
CA CYS A 248 -13.65 26.57 -4.33
C CYS A 248 -13.18 27.43 -5.51
N SER A 249 -11.98 27.18 -6.07
CA SER A 249 -11.58 27.78 -7.35
C SER A 249 -12.38 27.20 -8.53
N ARG A 250 -13.03 26.05 -8.31
CA ARG A 250 -13.89 25.34 -9.24
C ARG A 250 -15.27 25.16 -8.60
N ARG A 251 -16.32 25.61 -9.27
CA ARG A 251 -17.69 25.42 -8.81
C ARG A 251 -18.38 24.35 -9.63
N LEU A 252 -19.33 23.64 -9.02
CA LEU A 252 -20.09 22.60 -9.72
C LEU A 252 -20.83 23.16 -10.95
N SER A 253 -21.32 24.40 -10.87
CA SER A 253 -22.00 25.07 -11.99
C SER A 253 -21.11 25.38 -13.18
N ASP A 254 -19.78 25.35 -13.01
CA ASP A 254 -18.84 25.63 -14.09
C ASP A 254 -18.76 24.46 -15.10
N TYR A 255 -19.24 23.28 -14.70
CA TYR A 255 -19.14 22.03 -15.47
C TYR A 255 -20.50 21.38 -15.74
N VAL A 256 -21.48 21.59 -14.87
CA VAL A 256 -22.79 20.94 -15.00
C VAL A 256 -23.92 21.93 -14.82
N ASN A 257 -24.92 21.82 -15.69
CA ASN A 257 -26.16 22.59 -15.52
C ASN A 257 -26.92 22.10 -14.27
N ILE A 258 -27.01 22.98 -13.28
CA ILE A 258 -27.60 22.70 -11.97
C ILE A 258 -29.11 22.43 -12.04
N ASP A 259 -29.83 23.04 -12.99
CA ASP A 259 -31.25 22.78 -13.19
C ASP A 259 -31.48 21.36 -13.70
N ILE A 260 -30.61 20.89 -14.61
CA ILE A 260 -30.61 19.50 -15.10
C ILE A 260 -30.31 18.53 -13.96
N LEU A 261 -29.27 18.79 -13.15
CA LEU A 261 -28.94 17.96 -11.97
C LEU A 261 -30.13 17.87 -10.99
N ASN A 262 -30.76 18.99 -10.70
CA ASN A 262 -31.91 19.03 -9.80
C ASN A 262 -33.17 18.41 -10.42
N ALA A 263 -33.33 18.45 -11.74
CA ALA A 263 -34.39 17.72 -12.44
C ALA A 263 -34.18 16.21 -12.34
N ILE A 264 -32.95 15.72 -12.62
CA ILE A 264 -32.57 14.30 -12.46
C ILE A 264 -32.82 13.84 -11.03
N ARG A 265 -32.43 14.64 -10.04
CA ARG A 265 -32.65 14.34 -8.62
C ARG A 265 -34.13 14.08 -8.29
N ARG A 266 -35.05 14.80 -8.94
CA ARG A 266 -36.50 14.66 -8.69
C ARG A 266 -37.11 13.44 -9.39
N THR A 267 -36.49 12.96 -10.46
CA THR A 267 -37.06 11.91 -11.32
C THR A 267 -36.40 10.55 -11.14
N ALA A 268 -35.11 10.51 -10.82
CA ALA A 268 -34.36 9.27 -10.71
C ALA A 268 -34.52 8.63 -9.32
N ALA A 269 -35.02 7.40 -9.29
CA ALA A 269 -35.17 6.60 -8.07
C ALA A 269 -33.89 5.81 -7.76
N LYS A 270 -32.78 6.52 -7.47
CA LYS A 270 -31.49 5.91 -7.10
C LYS A 270 -31.06 6.36 -5.70
N THR A 271 -30.60 5.42 -4.88
CA THR A 271 -30.20 5.67 -3.47
C THR A 271 -28.94 6.52 -3.34
N TRP A 272 -28.09 6.55 -4.37
CA TRP A 272 -26.87 7.35 -4.37
C TRP A 272 -27.07 8.82 -4.73
N ILE A 273 -28.27 9.23 -5.14
CA ILE A 273 -28.57 10.62 -5.43
C ILE A 273 -28.69 11.40 -4.12
N SER A 274 -28.22 12.64 -4.09
CA SER A 274 -28.39 13.54 -2.94
C SER A 274 -29.86 13.87 -2.69
N GLU A 275 -30.31 13.75 -1.44
CA GLU A 275 -31.64 14.20 -1.01
C GLU A 275 -31.77 15.73 -1.11
N LYS A 276 -30.68 16.44 -0.85
CA LYS A 276 -30.60 17.90 -0.95
C LYS A 276 -30.43 18.35 -2.40
N SER A 277 -30.90 19.56 -2.71
CA SER A 277 -30.68 20.18 -4.02
C SER A 277 -29.20 20.47 -4.22
N TYR A 278 -28.75 20.26 -5.45
CA TYR A 278 -27.44 20.71 -5.89
C TYR A 278 -27.45 22.24 -5.93
N ASP A 279 -26.48 22.83 -5.26
CA ASP A 279 -26.25 24.27 -5.23
C ASP A 279 -25.19 24.63 -6.27
N LYS A 280 -25.44 25.72 -7.01
CA LYS A 280 -24.52 26.26 -8.02
C LYS A 280 -23.19 26.70 -7.43
N ASP A 281 -23.21 27.19 -6.19
CA ASP A 281 -22.02 27.74 -5.53
C ASP A 281 -21.22 26.67 -4.77
N SER A 282 -21.58 25.39 -4.94
CA SER A 282 -20.89 24.27 -4.32
C SER A 282 -19.47 24.13 -4.86
N CYS A 283 -18.51 24.09 -3.93
CA CYS A 283 -17.13 23.76 -4.24
C CYS A 283 -16.99 22.27 -4.57
N VAL A 284 -15.93 21.93 -5.30
CA VAL A 284 -15.60 20.56 -5.68
C VAL A 284 -14.64 19.95 -4.65
N PRO A 285 -14.80 18.69 -4.21
CA PRO A 285 -13.81 18.04 -3.35
C PRO A 285 -12.47 17.90 -4.07
N ASP A 286 -11.39 18.27 -3.38
CA ASP A 286 -10.01 18.06 -3.84
C ASP A 286 -9.59 16.62 -3.54
N LEU A 287 -9.42 15.83 -4.61
CA LEU A 287 -9.02 14.42 -4.52
C LEU A 287 -7.51 14.21 -4.48
N SER A 288 -6.73 15.28 -4.34
CA SER A 288 -5.26 15.19 -4.21
C SER A 288 -4.84 14.65 -2.84
N LEU A 289 -5.63 14.92 -1.80
CA LEU A 289 -5.50 14.36 -0.46
C LEU A 289 -6.88 14.11 0.13
N PHE A 290 -7.16 12.85 0.48
CA PHE A 290 -8.39 12.52 1.19
C PHE A 290 -8.22 11.28 2.06
N LEU A 291 -9.02 11.20 3.12
CA LEU A 291 -9.07 10.07 4.03
C LEU A 291 -10.26 9.18 3.66
N VAL A 292 -10.07 7.88 3.70
CA VAL A 292 -11.11 6.89 3.42
C VAL A 292 -11.28 5.98 4.64
N ASN A 293 -12.52 5.82 5.09
CA ASN A 293 -12.96 4.76 5.97
C ASN A 293 -13.75 3.73 5.14
N VAL A 294 -13.11 2.60 4.86
CA VAL A 294 -13.64 1.57 3.95
C VAL A 294 -14.93 0.95 4.49
N ALA A 295 -15.07 0.86 5.82
CA ALA A 295 -16.28 0.29 6.43
C ALA A 295 -17.55 1.10 6.11
N ASN A 296 -17.39 2.40 5.90
CA ASN A 296 -18.49 3.32 5.59
C ASN A 296 -18.68 3.51 4.08
N LEU A 297 -17.77 3.03 3.23
CA LEU A 297 -17.84 3.21 1.79
C LEU A 297 -19.02 2.43 1.21
N ASP A 298 -19.92 3.12 0.50
CA ASP A 298 -21.09 2.50 -0.12
C ASP A 298 -20.64 1.43 -1.12
N LYS A 299 -21.22 0.24 -1.02
CA LYS A 299 -20.95 -0.88 -1.95
C LYS A 299 -21.25 -0.51 -3.40
N ASN A 300 -22.19 0.41 -3.61
CA ASN A 300 -22.60 0.90 -4.92
C ASN A 300 -21.90 2.22 -5.30
N PHE A 301 -20.86 2.63 -4.57
CA PHE A 301 -20.16 3.91 -4.83
C PHE A 301 -19.61 4.00 -6.26
N LEU A 302 -18.97 2.94 -6.73
CA LEU A 302 -18.43 2.88 -8.09
C LEU A 302 -19.54 2.83 -9.16
N GLU A 303 -20.65 2.13 -8.87
CA GLU A 303 -21.85 2.13 -9.72
C GLU A 303 -22.46 3.55 -9.82
N SER A 304 -22.45 4.30 -8.72
CA SER A 304 -22.89 5.69 -8.70
C SER A 304 -22.07 6.57 -9.64
N ILE A 305 -20.73 6.46 -9.59
CA ILE A 305 -19.83 7.21 -10.46
C ILE A 305 -20.09 6.85 -11.94
N LEU A 306 -20.20 5.57 -12.25
CA LEU A 306 -20.54 5.08 -13.59
C LEU A 306 -21.84 5.70 -14.12
N TRP A 307 -22.88 5.62 -13.30
CA TRP A 307 -24.20 6.12 -13.65
C TRP A 307 -24.17 7.63 -13.88
N TRP A 308 -23.53 8.40 -13.00
CA TRP A 308 -23.38 9.84 -13.19
C TRP A 308 -22.56 10.19 -14.44
N ASN A 309 -21.49 9.44 -14.73
CA ASN A 309 -20.72 9.65 -15.95
C ASN A 309 -21.56 9.43 -17.22
N GLN A 310 -22.41 8.40 -17.24
CA GLN A 310 -23.32 8.13 -18.35
C GLN A 310 -24.41 9.21 -18.49
N VAL A 311 -24.98 9.66 -17.36
CA VAL A 311 -26.08 10.64 -17.35
C VAL A 311 -25.60 12.04 -17.73
N LEU A 312 -24.41 12.44 -17.27
CA LEU A 312 -23.87 13.77 -17.56
C LEU A 312 -23.22 13.86 -18.94
N ASP A 313 -22.76 12.72 -19.49
CA ASP A 313 -22.14 12.60 -20.82
C ASP A 313 -21.12 13.71 -21.14
N LEU A 314 -20.21 13.98 -20.19
CA LEU A 314 -19.22 15.07 -20.27
C LEU A 314 -18.09 14.79 -21.29
N LYS A 315 -18.31 13.92 -22.28
CA LYS A 315 -17.30 13.44 -23.26
C LYS A 315 -16.62 14.56 -24.06
N HIS A 316 -17.21 15.75 -24.11
CA HIS A 316 -16.69 16.89 -24.85
C HIS A 316 -16.02 17.96 -23.98
N GLU A 317 -16.01 17.80 -22.65
CA GLU A 317 -15.35 18.74 -21.76
C GLU A 317 -13.85 18.48 -21.67
N ARG A 318 -13.05 19.53 -21.94
CA ARG A 318 -11.58 19.43 -22.00
C ARG A 318 -10.90 19.27 -20.63
N ASN A 319 -11.61 19.52 -19.53
CA ASN A 319 -11.01 19.65 -18.20
C ASN A 319 -11.60 18.65 -17.20
N ASN A 320 -10.97 17.47 -17.12
CA ASN A 320 -11.16 16.49 -16.04
C ASN A 320 -12.63 16.16 -15.70
N PRO A 321 -13.37 15.52 -16.63
CA PRO A 321 -14.79 15.23 -16.44
C PRO A 321 -15.08 14.29 -15.27
N LEU A 322 -14.12 13.42 -14.92
CA LEU A 322 -14.34 12.39 -13.90
C LEU A 322 -14.30 12.92 -12.47
N ASN A 323 -13.40 13.86 -12.15
CA ASN A 323 -13.44 14.53 -10.85
C ASN A 323 -14.78 15.24 -10.58
N ILE A 324 -15.40 15.79 -11.62
CA ILE A 324 -16.73 16.42 -11.51
C ILE A 324 -17.81 15.37 -11.28
N VAL A 325 -17.75 14.24 -11.99
CA VAL A 325 -18.66 13.11 -11.76
C VAL A 325 -18.53 12.60 -10.31
N ILE A 326 -17.31 12.45 -9.81
CA ILE A 326 -17.05 12.06 -8.41
C ILE A 326 -17.61 13.11 -7.45
N ALA A 327 -17.43 14.41 -7.76
CA ALA A 327 -17.98 15.50 -6.95
C ALA A 327 -19.52 15.45 -6.85
N VAL A 328 -20.20 15.16 -7.96
CA VAL A 328 -21.66 14.98 -7.98
C VAL A 328 -22.05 13.75 -7.16
N ALA A 329 -21.35 12.63 -7.30
CA ALA A 329 -21.61 11.40 -6.54
C ALA A 329 -21.39 11.60 -5.03
N LEU A 330 -20.40 12.41 -4.65
CA LEU A 330 -20.08 12.74 -3.27
C LEU A 330 -20.89 13.91 -2.69
N TYR A 331 -21.76 14.56 -3.46
CA TYR A 331 -22.43 15.77 -3.00
C TYR A 331 -23.21 15.54 -1.69
N ASN A 332 -22.85 16.28 -0.63
CA ASN A 332 -23.32 16.11 0.76
C ASN A 332 -23.02 14.75 1.42
N LYS A 333 -22.10 13.95 0.88
CA LYS A 333 -21.77 12.58 1.33
C LYS A 333 -20.32 12.40 1.76
N TYR A 334 -19.61 13.48 2.04
CA TYR A 334 -18.24 13.44 2.56
C TYR A 334 -18.05 14.45 3.69
N TYR A 335 -17.06 14.18 4.54
CA TYR A 335 -16.63 15.07 5.60
C TYR A 335 -15.70 16.15 5.03
N LYS A 336 -16.00 17.42 5.31
CA LYS A 336 -15.18 18.54 4.86
C LYS A 336 -13.99 18.74 5.78
N LEU A 337 -12.79 18.47 5.29
CA LEU A 337 -11.56 18.72 6.03
C LEU A 337 -11.28 20.22 6.14
N PRO A 338 -10.60 20.68 7.21
CA PRO A 338 -10.19 22.08 7.34
C PRO A 338 -9.24 22.53 6.22
N ASP A 339 -9.32 23.80 5.81
CA ASP A 339 -8.49 24.41 4.75
C ASP A 339 -6.97 24.27 4.97
N ALA A 340 -6.53 24.06 6.21
CA ALA A 340 -5.11 23.79 6.49
C ALA A 340 -4.58 22.53 5.77
N TRP A 341 -5.45 21.57 5.48
CA TRP A 341 -5.14 20.34 4.75
C TRP A 341 -5.27 20.48 3.23
N LYS A 342 -5.68 21.66 2.73
CA LYS A 342 -5.82 21.89 1.30
C LYS A 342 -4.45 21.92 0.65
N LEU A 343 -4.32 21.28 -0.50
CA LEU A 343 -3.09 21.30 -1.28
C LEU A 343 -2.88 22.72 -1.85
N VAL A 344 -1.72 23.31 -1.54
CA VAL A 344 -1.38 24.69 -1.95
C VAL A 344 0.03 24.76 -2.53
N ASP A 345 0.27 25.73 -3.41
CA ASP A 345 1.60 25.96 -3.96
C ASP A 345 2.57 26.41 -2.86
N SER A 346 3.78 25.84 -2.85
CA SER A 346 4.78 26.11 -1.80
C SER A 346 5.14 27.60 -1.68
N ARG A 347 5.01 28.36 -2.76
CA ARG A 347 5.27 29.81 -2.84
C ARG A 347 4.18 30.69 -2.23
N THR A 348 2.93 30.26 -2.31
CA THR A 348 1.76 31.01 -1.82
C THR A 348 1.25 30.47 -0.49
N ALA A 349 1.84 29.37 -0.02
CA ALA A 349 1.46 28.70 1.20
C ALA A 349 1.63 29.58 2.45
N SER A 350 0.57 29.63 3.25
CA SER A 350 0.63 30.17 4.60
C SER A 350 1.48 29.28 5.51
N SER A 351 2.00 29.83 6.60
CA SER A 351 2.67 29.05 7.65
C SER A 351 1.77 27.96 8.27
N LYS A 352 0.45 28.13 8.19
CA LYS A 352 -0.55 27.16 8.67
C LYS A 352 -0.82 26.01 7.69
N ALA A 353 -0.35 26.09 6.45
CA ALA A 353 -0.57 25.05 5.45
C ALA A 353 0.16 23.75 5.85
N LYS A 354 -0.58 22.64 5.87
CA LYS A 354 -0.10 21.31 6.23
C LYS A 354 0.31 20.48 5.01
N VAL A 355 -0.08 20.90 3.81
CA VAL A 355 0.09 20.11 2.58
C VAL A 355 0.50 21.05 1.47
N LEU A 356 1.61 20.75 0.80
CA LEU A 356 2.13 21.58 -0.29
C LEU A 356 2.28 20.78 -1.57
N HIS A 357 2.14 21.44 -2.71
CA HIS A 357 2.60 20.87 -3.98
C HIS A 357 4.10 20.65 -3.95
N TYR A 358 4.52 19.52 -4.52
CA TYR A 358 5.91 19.25 -4.83
C TYR A 358 6.43 20.34 -5.78
N ASP A 359 7.50 21.02 -5.36
CA ASP A 359 8.02 22.21 -6.03
C ASP A 359 9.36 21.99 -6.76
N GLY A 360 9.75 20.72 -6.94
CA GLY A 360 10.95 20.36 -7.68
C GLY A 360 10.68 20.09 -9.17
N PRO A 361 11.75 19.86 -9.96
CA PRO A 361 11.62 19.55 -11.36
C PRO A 361 10.96 18.17 -11.56
N PRO A 362 9.98 18.05 -12.47
CA PRO A 362 9.42 16.75 -12.84
C PRO A 362 10.50 15.90 -13.52
N THR A 363 10.51 14.60 -13.27
CA THR A 363 11.38 13.70 -14.06
C THR A 363 10.97 13.69 -15.53
N MET A 364 11.97 13.54 -16.42
CA MET A 364 11.79 13.55 -17.87
C MET A 364 10.73 12.53 -18.37
N SER A 365 10.58 11.41 -17.67
CA SER A 365 9.59 10.35 -17.99
C SER A 365 8.14 10.75 -17.67
N CYS A 366 7.94 11.71 -16.76
CA CYS A 366 6.63 12.19 -16.31
C CYS A 366 6.17 13.48 -17.01
N SER A 367 7.01 14.10 -17.85
CA SER A 367 6.77 15.43 -18.44
C SER A 367 5.77 15.46 -19.61
N ASN A 368 5.28 14.30 -20.08
CA ASN A 368 4.36 14.22 -21.21
C ASN A 368 2.89 14.55 -20.87
N GLN A 369 2.57 15.00 -19.64
CA GLN A 369 1.23 15.51 -19.30
C GLN A 369 1.00 16.90 -19.93
N LYS A 370 0.44 16.91 -21.14
CA LYS A 370 0.03 18.10 -21.93
C LYS A 370 -1.05 19.00 -21.30
N SER A 371 -1.28 19.00 -19.99
CA SER A 371 -2.37 19.80 -19.39
C SER A 371 -2.15 20.32 -17.97
N GLN A 372 -0.96 20.21 -17.39
CA GLN A 372 -0.66 21.02 -16.21
C GLN A 372 -0.05 22.33 -16.70
N LYS A 373 -0.67 23.46 -16.36
CA LYS A 373 -0.03 24.78 -16.38
C LYS A 373 1.40 24.58 -15.88
N GLU A 374 2.39 25.10 -16.61
CA GLU A 374 3.77 25.17 -16.11
C GLU A 374 3.70 25.54 -14.62
N PRO A 375 4.16 24.67 -13.70
CA PRO A 375 4.15 25.02 -12.29
C PRO A 375 4.90 26.33 -12.21
N SER A 376 4.25 27.35 -11.65
CA SER A 376 4.78 28.71 -11.56
C SER A 376 6.05 28.72 -10.69
N GLY A 377 7.16 28.35 -11.31
CA GLY A 377 8.52 28.32 -10.79
C GLY A 377 8.82 27.20 -9.78
N PHE A 378 9.87 26.43 -10.07
CA PHE A 378 10.50 25.53 -9.12
C PHE A 378 10.95 26.28 -7.85
N SER A 379 10.85 25.63 -6.70
CA SER A 379 11.42 26.09 -5.44
C SER A 379 12.30 24.97 -4.86
N ASP A 380 13.00 25.23 -3.77
CA ASP A 380 13.99 24.33 -3.19
C ASP A 380 13.50 23.66 -1.89
N ILE A 381 12.21 23.75 -1.55
CA ILE A 381 11.67 23.15 -0.32
C ILE A 381 11.76 21.63 -0.39
N TRP A 382 11.45 21.01 -1.53
CA TRP A 382 11.60 19.56 -1.72
C TRP A 382 13.00 19.04 -1.39
N ARG A 383 14.06 19.83 -1.62
CA ARG A 383 15.46 19.42 -1.35
C ARG A 383 15.72 19.17 0.13
N GLN A 384 14.98 19.84 1.01
CA GLN A 384 15.11 19.68 2.47
C GLN A 384 14.70 18.28 2.93
N TYR A 385 13.87 17.59 2.14
CA TYR A 385 13.37 16.25 2.41
C TYR A 385 14.18 15.15 1.73
N LEU A 386 15.35 15.47 1.19
CA LEU A 386 16.21 14.47 0.56
C LEU A 386 17.62 14.51 1.14
N PRO A 387 18.20 13.35 1.48
CA PRO A 387 19.60 13.30 1.90
C PRO A 387 20.53 13.84 0.80
N PRO A 388 21.70 14.42 1.17
CA PRO A 388 22.71 14.80 0.20
C PRO A 388 23.07 13.64 -0.73
N LYS A 389 23.23 13.93 -2.04
CA LYS A 389 23.58 12.94 -3.09
C LYS A 389 22.52 11.84 -3.34
N SER A 390 21.34 11.92 -2.73
CA SER A 390 20.21 11.02 -3.02
C SER A 390 19.78 11.07 -4.49
N GLU A 391 19.99 12.19 -5.18
CA GLU A 391 19.69 12.33 -6.61
C GLU A 391 20.39 11.29 -7.48
N VAL A 392 21.59 10.82 -7.10
CA VAL A 392 22.34 9.77 -7.83
C VAL A 392 21.67 8.41 -7.67
N ILE A 393 21.07 8.15 -6.51
CA ILE A 393 20.38 6.88 -6.19
C ILE A 393 18.99 6.88 -6.83
N LEU A 394 18.32 8.03 -6.82
CA LEU A 394 16.96 8.22 -7.32
C LEU A 394 16.89 8.51 -8.82
N ALA A 395 18.03 8.76 -9.47
CA ALA A 395 18.09 8.82 -10.93
C ALA A 395 17.70 7.45 -11.52
N ASN A 396 16.89 7.47 -12.58
CA ASN A 396 16.50 6.26 -13.30
C ASN A 396 17.71 5.64 -14.02
#